data_AF-A0A536LJP4-F1
#
_entry.id   AF-A0A536LJP4-F1
#
_cell.length_a   1.000
_cell.length_b   1.000
_cell.length_c   1.000
_cell.angle_alpha   90.00
_cell.angle_beta   90.00
_cell.angle_gamma   90.00
#
_symmetry.space_group_name_H-M   'P 1'
#
loop_
_entity.id
_entity.type
_entity.pdbx_description
1 polymer ?
#
loop_
_entity_poly.entity_id
_entity_poly.type
_entity_poly.pdbx_seq_one_letter_code
_entity_poly.pdbx_strand_id
1 'polypeptide(L)'
;MNQSTHCSVTNSRSSRRALDHWAYENGVSLNFIQPGKPQQNACIESFNARLRQELLNASWFTSLAEARACLEAWRKEYNEDRPHSALNNRTPEQYLAEVRAGR
;
A
#
# COMPACT_ATOMS: atom_id res chain seq x y z
N MET A 1 -19.17 2.46 1.41
CA MET A 1 -18.26 2.95 0.36
C MET A 1 -16.94 2.21 0.48
N ASN A 2 -16.68 1.25 -0.42
CA ASN A 2 -15.58 0.29 -0.30
C ASN A 2 -14.25 0.93 -0.72
N GLN A 3 -13.33 1.00 0.23
CA GLN A 3 -11.94 1.41 0.00
C GLN A 3 -11.18 0.20 -0.57
N SER A 4 -10.96 0.18 -1.89
CA SER A 4 -10.23 -0.87 -2.59
C SER A 4 -8.74 -0.52 -2.67
N THR A 5 -7.93 -1.23 -1.89
CA THR A 5 -6.46 -1.12 -1.89
C THR A 5 -5.88 -1.65 -3.20
N HIS A 6 -4.98 -0.89 -3.82
CA HIS A 6 -4.46 -1.08 -5.18
C HIS A 6 -3.12 -1.84 -5.17
N CYS A 7 -2.96 -2.89 -5.98
CA CYS A 7 -1.72 -3.66 -6.12
C CYS A 7 -1.30 -3.73 -7.58
N SER A 8 -0.12 -3.18 -7.93
CA SER A 8 0.43 -3.22 -9.30
C SER A 8 1.20 -4.53 -9.51
N VAL A 9 0.74 -5.39 -10.43
CA VAL A 9 1.41 -6.65 -10.78
C VAL A 9 2.19 -6.52 -12.09
N THR A 10 3.38 -7.13 -12.11
CA THR A 10 4.30 -7.21 -13.25
C THR A 10 3.65 -7.77 -14.51
N ASN A 11 3.98 -7.19 -15.67
CA ASN A 11 3.31 -7.40 -16.96
C ASN A 11 3.68 -8.74 -17.66
N SER A 12 3.91 -9.84 -16.93
CA SER A 12 4.07 -11.16 -17.55
C SER A 12 2.71 -11.87 -17.61
N ARG A 13 2.37 -12.46 -18.78
CA ARG A 13 1.07 -13.12 -18.98
C ARG A 13 0.81 -14.26 -17.98
N SER A 14 1.86 -14.93 -17.50
CA SER A 14 1.76 -16.03 -16.53
C SER A 14 1.43 -15.54 -15.11
N SER A 15 2.07 -14.46 -14.65
CA SER A 15 1.80 -13.90 -13.32
C SER A 15 0.40 -13.32 -13.20
N ARG A 16 -0.12 -12.70 -14.27
CA ARG A 16 -1.50 -12.20 -14.31
C ARG A 16 -2.53 -13.32 -14.14
N ARG A 17 -2.39 -14.43 -14.88
CA ARG A 17 -3.33 -15.55 -14.77
C ARG A 17 -3.32 -16.21 -13.39
N ALA A 18 -2.14 -16.33 -12.78
CA ALA A 18 -2.02 -16.86 -11.42
C ALA A 18 -2.71 -15.94 -10.40
N LEU A 19 -2.56 -14.62 -10.55
CA LEU A 19 -3.24 -13.63 -9.71
C LEU A 19 -4.76 -13.66 -9.91
N ASP A 20 -5.22 -13.71 -11.16
CA ASP A 20 -6.65 -13.76 -11.49
C ASP A 20 -7.31 -15.01 -10.88
N HIS A 21 -6.62 -16.15 -10.95
CA HIS A 21 -7.08 -17.40 -10.33
C HIS A 21 -7.16 -17.30 -8.81
N TRP A 22 -6.09 -16.83 -8.16
CA TRP A 22 -6.07 -16.62 -6.72
C TRP A 22 -7.17 -15.64 -6.26
N ALA A 23 -7.38 -14.57 -7.02
CA ALA A 23 -8.41 -13.57 -6.71
C ALA A 23 -9.81 -14.18 -6.80
N TYR A 24 -10.07 -15.01 -7.81
CA TYR A 24 -11.31 -15.77 -7.96
C TYR A 24 -11.55 -16.71 -6.77
N GLU A 25 -10.55 -17.50 -6.39
CA GLU A 25 -10.64 -18.43 -5.25
C GLU A 25 -10.93 -17.74 -3.91
N ASN A 26 -10.43 -16.51 -3.74
CA ASN A 26 -10.59 -15.73 -2.52
C ASN A 26 -11.78 -14.73 -2.58
N GLY A 27 -12.56 -14.73 -3.66
CA GLY A 27 -13.68 -13.80 -3.84
C GLY A 27 -13.26 -12.32 -3.91
N VAL A 28 -12.02 -12.04 -4.31
CA VAL A 28 -11.44 -10.70 -4.42
C VAL A 28 -11.66 -10.14 -5.82
N SER A 29 -12.31 -8.98 -5.94
CA SER A 29 -12.44 -8.30 -7.23
C SER A 29 -11.18 -7.49 -7.57
N LEU A 30 -10.56 -7.80 -8.72
CA LEU A 30 -9.40 -7.07 -9.23
C LEU A 30 -9.85 -5.84 -10.04
N ASN A 31 -9.33 -4.67 -9.69
CA ASN A 31 -9.58 -3.41 -10.39
C ASN A 31 -8.27 -2.86 -10.96
N PHE A 32 -8.17 -2.81 -12.29
CA PHE A 32 -6.99 -2.30 -12.98
C PHE A 32 -7.11 -0.81 -13.29
N ILE A 33 -5.98 -0.10 -13.33
CA ILE A 33 -5.93 1.27 -13.87
C ILE A 33 -6.31 1.29 -15.35
N GLN A 34 -6.87 2.42 -15.77
CA GLN A 34 -7.14 2.67 -17.17
C GLN A 34 -5.81 2.95 -17.90
N PRO A 35 -5.61 2.39 -19.10
CA PRO A 35 -4.47 2.73 -19.93
C PRO A 35 -4.35 4.25 -20.14
N GLY A 36 -3.16 4.80 -19.97
CA GLY A 36 -2.91 6.24 -20.14
C GLY A 36 -3.37 7.14 -18.99
N LYS A 37 -3.82 6.58 -17.85
CA LYS A 37 -4.20 7.35 -16.65
C LYS A 37 -3.29 7.06 -15.44
N PRO A 38 -2.01 7.46 -15.48
CA PRO A 38 -1.07 7.22 -14.38
C PRO A 38 -1.51 7.84 -13.05
N GLN A 39 -2.32 8.91 -13.09
CA GLN A 39 -2.83 9.58 -11.90
C GLN A 39 -3.67 8.66 -11.01
N GLN A 40 -4.28 7.59 -11.57
CA GLN A 40 -5.01 6.60 -10.78
C GLN A 40 -4.10 5.80 -9.84
N ASN A 41 -2.80 5.77 -10.11
CA ASN A 41 -1.78 5.10 -9.30
C ASN A 41 -1.03 6.06 -8.36
N ALA A 42 -1.34 7.37 -8.39
CA ALA A 42 -0.54 8.40 -7.73
C ALA A 42 -0.40 8.19 -6.21
N CYS A 43 -1.41 7.64 -5.55
CA CYS A 43 -1.36 7.40 -4.10
C CYS A 43 -0.32 6.33 -3.74
N ILE A 44 -0.35 5.18 -4.40
CA ILE A 44 0.61 4.10 -4.11
C ILE A 44 2.02 4.45 -4.59
N GLU A 45 2.14 5.23 -5.67
CA GLU A 45 3.43 5.75 -6.13
C GLU A 45 4.04 6.71 -5.11
N SER A 46 3.24 7.63 -4.57
CA SER A 46 3.69 8.57 -3.53
C SER A 46 4.12 7.83 -2.25
N PHE A 47 3.37 6.80 -1.86
CA PHE A 47 3.73 5.92 -0.74
C PHE A 47 5.08 5.21 -0.99
N ASN A 48 5.22 4.56 -2.14
CA ASN A 48 6.44 3.84 -2.49
C ASN A 48 7.67 4.76 -2.59
N ALA A 49 7.48 5.98 -3.12
CA ALA A 49 8.52 7.00 -3.16
C ALA A 49 8.97 7.38 -1.73
N ARG A 50 8.03 7.57 -0.81
CA ARG A 50 8.35 7.89 0.59
C ARG A 50 9.08 6.77 1.30
N LEU A 51 8.59 5.53 1.19
CA LEU A 51 9.24 4.35 1.75
C LEU A 51 10.68 4.23 1.25
N ARG A 52 10.91 4.46 -0.05
CA ARG A 52 12.26 4.45 -0.62
C ARG A 52 13.14 5.54 -0.03
N GLN A 53 12.65 6.76 0.06
CA GLN A 53 13.42 7.90 0.55
C GLN A 53 13.76 7.79 2.03
N GLU A 54 12.78 7.44 2.86
CA GLU A 54 12.92 7.46 4.32
C GLU A 54 13.58 6.19 4.88
N LEU A 55 13.34 5.03 4.26
CA LEU A 55 13.86 3.76 4.78
C LEU A 55 14.94 3.16 3.89
N LEU A 56 14.60 2.83 2.63
CA LEU A 56 15.46 1.97 1.81
C LEU A 56 16.73 2.66 1.33
N ASN A 57 16.68 3.95 1.04
CA ASN A 57 17.85 4.72 0.61
C ASN A 57 18.67 5.26 1.80
N ALA A 58 18.06 5.36 2.98
CA ALA A 58 18.71 5.89 4.18
C ALA A 58 19.42 4.81 5.00
N SER A 59 19.15 3.52 4.73
CA SER A 59 19.62 2.40 5.55
C SER A 59 20.45 1.42 4.72
N TRP A 60 21.52 0.90 5.31
CA TRP A 60 22.23 -0.27 4.79
C TRP A 60 21.87 -1.49 5.64
N PHE A 61 21.25 -2.50 5.04
CA PHE A 61 20.86 -3.70 5.77
C PHE A 61 21.93 -4.78 5.66
N THR A 62 22.24 -5.41 6.78
CA THR A 62 23.20 -6.52 6.86
C THR A 62 22.52 -7.89 6.79
N SER A 63 21.21 -7.94 7.06
CA SER A 63 20.41 -9.17 6.96
C SER A 63 18.97 -8.89 6.53
N LEU A 64 18.31 -9.91 6.00
CA LEU A 64 16.88 -9.84 5.67
C LEU A 64 16.00 -9.68 6.93
N ALA A 65 16.43 -10.26 8.06
CA ALA A 65 15.71 -10.14 9.33
C ALA A 65 15.69 -8.69 9.83
N GLU A 66 16.84 -8.02 9.75
CA GLU A 66 16.98 -6.59 10.05
C GLU A 66 16.10 -5.74 9.13
N ALA A 67 16.18 -5.96 7.81
CA ALA A 67 15.34 -5.23 6.85
C ALA A 67 13.84 -5.40 7.13
N ARG A 68 13.40 -6.61 7.49
CA ARG A 68 12.00 -6.88 7.88
C ARG A 68 11.59 -6.14 9.15
N ALA A 69 12.47 -6.12 10.16
CA ALA A 69 12.20 -5.42 11.42
C ALA A 69 12.10 -3.90 11.21
N CYS A 70 13.02 -3.31 10.44
CA CYS A 70 12.98 -1.88 10.14
C CYS A 70 11.77 -1.50 9.27
N LEU A 71 11.40 -2.35 8.30
CA LEU A 71 10.19 -2.14 7.49
C LEU A 71 8.92 -2.19 8.34
N GLU A 72 8.84 -3.14 9.27
CA GLU A 72 7.70 -3.26 10.18
C GLU A 72 7.59 -2.06 11.12
N ALA A 73 8.72 -1.59 11.68
CA ALA A 73 8.76 -0.40 12.49
C ALA A 73 8.29 0.84 11.71
N TRP A 74 8.81 1.05 10.49
CA TRP A 74 8.39 2.15 9.62
C TRP A 74 6.90 2.06 9.25
N ARG A 75 6.39 0.86 8.98
CA ARG A 75 4.96 0.64 8.68
C ARG A 75 4.06 1.06 9.84
N LYS A 76 4.45 0.73 11.07
CA LYS A 76 3.71 1.13 12.28
C LYS A 76 3.72 2.64 12.45
N GLU A 77 4.90 3.27 12.41
CA GLU A 77 5.02 4.72 12.49
C GLU A 77 4.15 5.42 11.43
N TYR A 78 4.18 4.94 10.18
CA TYR A 78 3.39 5.50 9.10
C TYR A 78 1.88 5.40 9.34
N ASN A 79 1.38 4.26 9.84
CA ASN A 79 -0.05 4.02 9.99
C ASN A 79 -0.63 4.51 11.33
N GLU A 80 0.17 4.51 12.40
CA GLU A 80 -0.27 4.73 13.78
C GLU A 80 0.06 6.15 14.25
N ASP A 81 1.25 6.67 13.89
CA ASP A 81 1.78 7.89 14.49
C ASP A 81 1.75 9.11 13.55
N ARG A 82 1.80 8.90 12.23
CA ARG A 82 1.95 9.99 11.26
C ARG A 82 0.60 10.60 10.83
N PRO A 83 0.32 11.87 11.13
CA PRO A 83 -0.88 12.54 10.64
C PRO A 83 -0.75 12.90 9.16
N HIS A 84 -1.82 12.70 8.39
CA HIS A 84 -1.88 13.09 6.97
C HIS A 84 -2.89 14.21 6.75
N SER A 85 -2.47 15.27 6.06
CA SER A 85 -3.35 16.40 5.71
C SER A 85 -4.56 15.98 4.87
N ALA A 86 -4.38 14.99 3.98
CA ALA A 86 -5.47 14.39 3.19
C ALA A 86 -6.52 13.66 4.05
N LEU A 87 -6.17 13.30 5.29
CA LEU A 87 -7.05 12.67 6.28
C LEU A 87 -7.43 13.64 7.41
N ASN A 88 -7.47 14.96 7.14
CA ASN A 88 -7.72 16.00 8.14
C ASN A 88 -6.76 15.95 9.34
N ASN A 89 -5.48 15.71 9.06
CA ASN A 89 -4.41 15.55 10.06
C ASN A 89 -4.61 14.37 11.03
N ARG A 90 -5.32 13.33 10.60
CA ARG A 90 -5.41 12.04 11.31
C ARG A 90 -4.42 11.04 10.76
N THR A 91 -4.11 10.03 11.57
CA THR A 91 -3.34 8.88 11.11
C THR A 91 -4.23 7.91 10.33
N PRO A 92 -3.66 7.06 9.46
CA PRO A 92 -4.44 6.08 8.70
C PRO A 92 -5.28 5.16 9.60
N GLU A 93 -4.73 4.74 10.75
CA GLU A 93 -5.49 3.92 11.72
C GLU A 93 -6.67 4.67 12.34
N GLN A 94 -6.49 5.94 12.73
CA GLN A 94 -7.57 6.75 13.28
C GLN A 94 -8.70 6.93 12.27
N TYR A 95 -8.35 7.25 11.02
CA TYR A 95 -9.33 7.37 9.95
C TYR A 95 -10.08 6.05 9.70
N LEU A 96 -9.37 4.92 9.73
CA LEU A 96 -9.99 3.61 9.57
C LEU A 96 -10.94 3.28 10.74
N ALA A 97 -10.57 3.61 11.97
CA ALA A 97 -11.41 3.43 13.15
C ALA A 97 -12.71 4.24 13.03
N GLU A 98 -12.63 5.51 12.60
CA GLU A 98 -13.80 6.35 12.35
C GLU A 98 -14.72 5.77 11.26
N VAL A 99 -14.15 5.33 10.13
CA VAL A 99 -14.91 4.71 9.02
C VAL A 99 -15.56 3.38 9.41
N ARG A 100 -15.00 2.68 10.40
CA ARG A 100 -15.60 1.47 10.98
C ARG A 100 -16.71 1.81 11.98
N ALA A 101 -16.54 2.86 12.77
CA ALA A 101 -17.52 3.31 13.76
C ALA A 101 -18.75 4.00 13.15
N GLY A 102 -18.58 4.65 12.00
CA GLY A 102 -19.66 5.32 11.25
C GLY A 102 -20.41 4.44 10.25
N ARG A 103 -20.31 3.11 10.36
CA ARG A 103 -21.02 2.13 9.52
C ARG A 103 -21.97 1.26 10.33
#